data_AF-A0A6G2DGE2-F1
#
_entry.id   AF-A0A6G2DGE2-F1
#
_cell.length_a   1.000
_cell.length_b   1.000
_cell.length_c   1.000
_cell.angle_alpha   90.00
_cell.angle_beta   90.00
_cell.angle_gamma   90.00
#
_symmetry.space_group_name_H-M   'P 1'
#
loop_
_entity.id
_entity.type
_entity.pdbx_description
1 polymer ?
#
loop_
_entity_poly.entity_id
_entity_poly.type
_entity_poly.pdbx_seq_one_letter_code
_entity_poly.pdbx_strand_id
1 'polypeptide(L)'
;IYTQQDALPVFYAELKEYAKQNGVLELLVKPYETYQTFDSQGNPIDAEKKSIIQGLTDLGYQFDGLTIGYPGGEPDWLYYKDLTELTEKSLLK
;
A
#
# COMPACT_ATOMS: atom_id res chain seq x y z
N ILE A 1 -3.32 -3.90 -9.92
CA ILE A 1 -4.65 -3.32 -9.64
C ILE A 1 -5.64 -4.47 -9.55
N TYR A 2 -6.13 -4.76 -8.36
CA TYR A 2 -7.10 -5.84 -8.15
C TYR A 2 -8.39 -5.50 -8.88
N THR A 3 -8.92 -6.41 -9.69
CA THR A 3 -10.15 -6.18 -10.46
C THR A 3 -11.42 -6.35 -9.63
N GLN A 4 -11.29 -6.88 -8.40
CA GLN A 4 -12.38 -7.17 -7.45
C GLN A 4 -11.94 -6.80 -6.03
N GLN A 5 -12.13 -5.54 -5.62
CA GLN A 5 -11.72 -5.05 -4.29
C GLN A 5 -12.48 -5.72 -3.14
N ASP A 6 -13.73 -6.09 -3.38
CA ASP A 6 -14.61 -6.82 -2.48
C ASP A 6 -14.11 -8.23 -2.15
N ALA A 7 -13.27 -8.82 -3.01
CA ALA A 7 -12.64 -10.12 -2.75
C ALA A 7 -11.41 -10.04 -1.82
N LEU A 8 -10.87 -8.83 -1.56
CA LEU A 8 -9.64 -8.67 -0.78
C LEU A 8 -9.73 -9.22 0.66
N PRO A 9 -10.81 -9.00 1.43
CA PRO A 9 -10.90 -9.54 2.78
C PRO A 9 -10.81 -11.07 2.80
N VAL A 10 -11.50 -11.73 1.86
CA VAL A 10 -11.45 -13.19 1.72
C VAL A 10 -10.03 -13.64 1.32
N PHE A 11 -9.42 -12.96 0.33
CA PHE A 11 -8.06 -13.27 -0.09
C PHE A 11 -7.05 -13.22 1.06
N TYR A 12 -7.06 -12.15 1.87
CA TYR A 12 -6.13 -12.01 2.99
C TYR A 12 -6.42 -12.97 4.15
N ALA A 13 -7.68 -13.36 4.37
CA ALA A 13 -8.03 -14.39 5.33
C ALA A 13 -7.48 -15.76 4.89
N GLU A 14 -7.74 -16.16 3.64
CA GLU A 14 -7.29 -17.44 3.10
C GLU A 14 -5.76 -17.51 2.96
N LEU A 15 -5.10 -16.41 2.61
CA LEU A 15 -3.63 -16.33 2.57
C LEU A 15 -3.02 -16.64 3.94
N LYS A 16 -3.62 -16.12 5.02
CA LYS A 16 -3.18 -16.39 6.40
C LYS A 16 -3.36 -17.85 6.77
N GLU A 17 -4.49 -18.46 6.43
CA GLU A 17 -4.73 -19.89 6.67
C GLU A 17 -3.78 -20.79 5.87
N TYR A 18 -3.55 -20.45 4.60
CA TYR A 18 -2.57 -21.14 3.78
C TYR A 18 -1.15 -21.09 4.39
N ALA A 19 -0.71 -19.92 4.84
CA ALA A 19 0.60 -19.77 5.49
C ALA A 19 0.72 -20.66 6.74
N LYS A 20 -0.31 -20.69 7.60
CA LYS A 20 -0.36 -21.56 8.79
C LYS A 20 -0.26 -23.05 8.43
N GLN A 21 -1.00 -23.51 7.43
CA GLN A 21 -0.99 -24.91 6.99
C GLN A 21 0.38 -25.35 6.47
N ASN A 22 1.18 -24.40 5.98
CA ASN A 22 2.54 -24.64 5.49
C ASN A 22 3.62 -24.41 6.57
N GLY A 23 3.24 -24.20 7.83
CA GLY A 23 4.18 -24.01 8.93
C GLY A 23 4.98 -22.71 8.84
N VAL A 24 4.47 -21.70 8.14
CA VAL A 24 5.09 -20.38 8.05
C VAL A 24 5.10 -19.72 9.43
N LEU A 25 6.27 -19.24 9.86
CA LEU A 25 6.43 -18.56 11.15
C LEU A 25 5.84 -17.14 11.11
N GLU A 26 6.03 -16.42 10.01
CA GLU A 26 5.59 -15.03 9.83
C GLU A 26 5.14 -14.79 8.39
N LEU A 27 3.97 -14.15 8.24
CA LEU A 27 3.45 -13.70 6.97
C LEU A 27 3.41 -12.17 6.96
N LEU A 28 4.32 -11.57 6.20
CA LEU A 28 4.33 -10.13 5.92
C LEU A 28 3.58 -9.85 4.61
N VAL A 29 2.71 -8.83 4.62
CA VAL A 29 2.00 -8.36 3.43
C VAL A 29 2.25 -6.88 3.20
N LYS A 30 2.51 -6.49 1.95
CA LYS A 30 2.69 -5.09 1.53
C LYS A 30 1.74 -4.80 0.35
N PRO A 31 0.47 -4.48 0.60
CA PRO A 31 -0.49 -4.17 -0.45
C PRO A 31 -0.03 -2.94 -1.25
N TYR A 32 -0.19 -2.97 -2.58
CA TYR A 32 0.10 -1.82 -3.43
C TYR A 32 -1.08 -0.84 -3.45
N GLU A 33 -1.29 -0.17 -2.32
CA GLU A 33 -2.36 0.80 -2.11
C GLU A 33 -1.78 2.14 -1.65
N THR A 34 -2.30 3.24 -2.18
CA THR A 34 -1.89 4.59 -1.77
C THR A 34 -2.57 4.95 -0.45
N TYR A 35 -1.78 5.04 0.64
CA TYR A 35 -2.28 5.49 1.93
C TYR A 35 -2.66 6.98 1.92
N GLN A 36 -1.76 7.83 1.43
CA GLN A 36 -1.96 9.28 1.36
C GLN A 36 -1.02 9.86 0.29
N THR A 37 -1.42 10.97 -0.31
CA THR A 37 -0.66 11.70 -1.32
C THR A 37 -0.16 13.02 -0.77
N PHE A 38 1.06 13.40 -1.15
CA PHE A 38 1.73 14.62 -0.69
C PHE A 38 2.24 15.44 -1.87
N ASP A 39 2.34 16.75 -1.68
CA ASP A 39 3.08 17.63 -2.60
C ASP A 39 4.60 17.47 -2.45
N SER A 40 5.38 18.11 -3.32
CA SER A 40 6.84 18.05 -3.29
C SER A 40 7.48 18.72 -2.06
N GLN A 41 6.69 19.43 -1.25
CA GLN A 41 7.11 20.05 0.00
C GLN A 41 6.77 19.19 1.21
N GLY A 42 6.12 18.04 1.00
CA GLY A 42 5.70 17.13 2.07
C GLY A 42 4.41 17.54 2.76
N ASN A 43 3.59 18.40 2.15
CA ASN A 43 2.26 18.69 2.66
C ASN A 43 1.24 17.68 2.10
N PRO A 44 0.33 17.13 2.93
CA PRO A 44 -0.71 16.23 2.45
C PRO A 44 -1.69 16.98 1.55
N ILE A 45 -2.05 16.37 0.41
CA ILE A 45 -3.03 16.93 -0.54
C ILE A 45 -4.38 16.19 -0.52
N ASP A 46 -4.42 15.04 0.15
CA ASP A 46 -5.64 14.27 0.41
C ASP A 46 -5.67 13.72 1.85
N ALA A 47 -6.81 13.16 2.23
CA ALA A 47 -7.00 12.53 3.53
C ALA A 47 -6.44 11.09 3.54
N GLU A 48 -6.01 10.65 4.71
CA GLU A 48 -5.52 9.29 4.95
C GLU A 48 -6.57 8.21 4.60
N LYS A 49 -6.20 7.25 3.76
CA LYS A 49 -7.05 6.10 3.37
C LYS A 49 -6.82 4.92 4.30
N LYS A 50 -7.48 4.94 5.46
CA LYS A 50 -7.30 3.94 6.54
C LYS A 50 -8.00 2.60 6.31
N SER A 51 -8.88 2.49 5.31
CA SER A 51 -9.76 1.33 5.14
C SER A 51 -9.00 0.01 4.95
N ILE A 52 -7.89 0.03 4.19
CA ILE A 52 -7.08 -1.18 3.96
C ILE A 52 -6.37 -1.64 5.24
N ILE A 53 -5.84 -0.69 6.02
CA ILE A 53 -5.20 -0.98 7.31
C ILE A 53 -6.25 -1.59 8.24
N GLN A 54 -7.42 -0.94 8.37
CA GLN A 54 -8.50 -1.45 9.22
C GLN A 54 -8.93 -2.85 8.81
N GLY A 55 -9.16 -3.08 7.52
CA GLY A 55 -9.58 -4.39 6.99
C GLY A 55 -8.56 -5.50 7.27
N LEU A 56 -7.26 -5.22 7.21
CA LEU A 56 -6.22 -6.17 7.58
C LEU A 56 -6.14 -6.38 9.10
N THR A 57 -6.22 -5.32 9.90
CA THR A 57 -6.19 -5.45 11.36
C THR A 57 -7.42 -6.18 11.91
N ASP A 58 -8.59 -6.05 11.27
CA ASP A 58 -9.80 -6.79 11.61
C ASP A 58 -9.63 -8.31 11.36
N LEU A 59 -8.77 -8.69 10.41
CA LEU A 59 -8.35 -10.08 10.16
C LEU A 59 -7.19 -10.54 11.08
N GLY A 60 -6.77 -9.68 12.00
CA GLY A 60 -5.70 -9.94 12.95
C GLY A 60 -4.30 -9.92 12.36
N TYR A 61 -4.07 -9.13 11.30
CA TYR A 61 -2.73 -8.67 10.94
C TYR A 61 -2.28 -7.54 11.89
N GLN A 62 -0.98 -7.37 12.07
CA GLN A 62 -0.43 -6.25 12.82
C GLN A 62 0.06 -5.18 11.84
N PHE A 63 -0.18 -3.92 12.17
CA PHE A 63 0.30 -2.80 11.36
C PHE A 63 1.62 -2.30 11.92
N ASP A 64 2.69 -2.45 11.13
CA ASP A 64 4.06 -2.07 11.53
C ASP A 64 4.27 -0.55 11.64
N GLY A 65 3.28 0.23 11.20
CA GLY A 65 3.36 1.68 11.17
C GLY A 65 3.90 2.21 9.84
N LEU A 66 3.87 3.54 9.69
CA LEU A 66 4.43 4.21 8.53
C LEU A 66 5.88 4.58 8.82
N THR A 67 6.78 4.21 7.91
CA THR A 67 8.21 4.51 8.04
C THR A 67 8.67 5.55 7.03
N ILE A 68 9.87 6.09 7.26
CA ILE A 68 10.58 7.00 6.34
C ILE A 68 11.97 6.42 6.05
N GLY A 69 12.52 6.77 4.88
CA GLY A 69 13.82 6.28 4.43
C GLY A 69 13.75 4.95 3.67
N TYR A 70 14.77 4.11 3.84
CA TYR A 70 14.93 2.83 3.14
C TYR A 70 15.14 1.65 4.11
N PRO A 71 14.20 1.40 5.06
CA PRO A 71 14.32 0.24 5.92
C PRO A 71 14.24 -1.05 5.09
N GLY A 72 15.13 -2.01 5.34
CA GLY A 72 15.15 -3.29 4.61
C GLY A 72 15.52 -3.20 3.12
N GLY A 73 15.87 -2.01 2.61
CA GLY A 73 16.28 -1.81 1.22
C GLY A 73 15.15 -1.45 0.24
N GLU A 74 13.90 -1.32 0.71
CA GLU A 74 12.76 -0.89 -0.11
C GLU A 74 12.14 0.41 0.43
N PRO A 75 11.76 1.37 -0.43
CA PRO A 75 11.07 2.57 0.02
C PRO A 75 9.58 2.30 0.27
N ASP A 76 9.03 2.93 1.32
CA ASP A 76 7.58 3.02 1.54
C ASP A 76 6.95 4.24 0.84
N TRP A 77 7.79 5.16 0.38
CA TRP A 77 7.39 6.39 -0.31
C TRP A 77 7.74 6.29 -1.79
N LEU A 78 6.75 6.54 -2.65
CA LEU A 78 6.94 6.60 -4.09
C LEU A 78 6.71 8.04 -4.57
N TYR A 79 7.75 8.64 -5.15
CA TYR A 79 7.61 9.87 -5.91
C TYR A 79 7.27 9.51 -7.36
N TYR A 80 6.11 9.91 -7.83
CA TYR A 80 5.70 9.67 -9.22
C TYR A 80 5.19 10.95 -9.86
N LYS A 81 5.38 11.06 -11.17
CA LYS A 81 4.79 12.12 -12.02
C LYS A 81 3.70 11.48 -12.85
N ASP A 82 2.46 11.89 -12.65
CA ASP A 82 1.36 11.47 -13.52
C ASP A 82 1.57 12.07 -14.91
N LEU A 83 1.62 11.20 -15.92
CA LEU A 83 1.85 11.57 -17.31
C LEU A 83 0.56 11.56 -18.14
N THR A 84 -0.57 11.15 -17.56
CA THR A 84 -1.83 10.88 -18.29
C THR A 84 -2.30 12.09 -19.10
N GLU A 85 -2.14 13.30 -18.54
CA GLU A 85 -2.55 14.56 -19.16
C GLU A 85 -1.38 15.37 -19.75
N LEU A 86 -0.18 14.79 -19.79
CA LEU A 86 1.01 15.48 -20.28
C LEU A 86 1.32 15.12 -21.74
N THR A 87 1.84 16.12 -22.46
CA THR A 87 2.43 15.98 -23.78
C THR A 87 3.94 16.15 -23.66
N GLU A 88 4.70 15.75 -24.67
CA GLU A 88 6.15 15.99 -24.72
C GLU A 88 6.51 17.47 -24.43
N LYS A 89 5.72 18.41 -24.96
CA LYS A 89 5.93 19.86 -24.75
C LYS A 89 5.57 20.33 -23.35
N SER A 90 4.58 19.75 -22.68
CA SER A 90 4.21 20.11 -21.31
C SER A 90 5.00 19.33 -20.26
N LEU A 91 5.64 18.22 -20.64
CA LEU A 91 6.45 17.39 -19.75
C LEU A 91 7.72 18.09 -19.25
N LEU A 92 8.37 18.85 -20.14
CA LEU A 92 9.65 19.54 -19.90
C LEU A 92 9.51 20.94 -19.27
N LYS A 93 8.27 21.37 -19.02
CA LYS A 93 8.00 22.65 -18.34
C LYS A 93 8.12 22.52 -16.82
#